data_AF-A0A3D1IYR4-F1
#
_entry.id   AF-A0A3D1IYR4-F1
#
_cell.length_a   1.000
_cell.length_b   1.000
_cell.length_c   1.000
_cell.angle_alpha   90.00
_cell.angle_beta   90.00
_cell.angle_gamma   90.00
#
_symmetry.space_group_name_H-M   'P 1'
#
loop_
_entity.id
_entity.type
_entity.pdbx_description
1 polymer ?
#
loop_
_entity_poly.entity_id
_entity_poly.type
_entity_poly.pdbx_seq_one_letter_code
_entity_poly.pdbx_strand_id
1 'polypeptide(L)'
;MKKTLLALAVLASFAGVASAQTSVTAYGVLDMALQREDNGAAVNATKTALDSGIQSGSRLGFKGTEDLGGGLNAHFVLEMGMNADTGLSSQGGVLFGRQAFVGLGGGFGTVNLGRQYSPIFLATDSVDPFDAGIIGGTAGVGTSTGGILTMFGTPFRTNNTINYTTNNLGGFSGSVAYSLGEQAGNNVNGRNIGVSGTYANGPILVTAAYNKADTIPAAATGTTAAVPVDATKIGFVGGTFDFKVVKAA
;
A
#
# COMPACT_ATOMS: atom_id res chain seq x y z
N MET A 1 4.66 -61.57 3.04
CA MET A 1 5.41 -60.59 2.24
C MET A 1 4.55 -59.54 1.50
N LYS A 2 3.20 -59.52 1.66
CA LYS A 2 2.31 -58.58 0.92
C LYS A 2 1.92 -57.30 1.69
N LYS A 3 2.29 -57.16 2.97
CA LYS A 3 1.92 -56.01 3.82
C LYS A 3 2.93 -54.85 3.77
N THR A 4 4.18 -55.14 3.40
CA THR A 4 5.26 -54.15 3.27
C THR A 4 5.11 -53.27 2.03
N LEU A 5 4.53 -53.79 0.94
CA LEU A 5 4.26 -53.04 -0.29
C LEU A 5 3.15 -51.99 -0.12
N LEU A 6 2.11 -52.27 0.68
CA LEU A 6 1.07 -51.27 0.99
C LEU A 6 1.60 -50.14 1.88
N ALA A 7 2.44 -50.45 2.87
CA ALA A 7 3.06 -49.44 3.73
C ALA A 7 3.96 -48.49 2.92
N LEU A 8 4.72 -49.02 1.95
CA LEU A 8 5.58 -48.22 1.07
C LEU A 8 4.78 -47.35 0.10
N ALA A 9 3.64 -47.83 -0.41
CA ALA A 9 2.74 -47.05 -1.26
C ALA A 9 2.05 -45.91 -0.49
N VAL A 10 1.67 -46.13 0.78
CA VAL A 10 1.13 -45.08 1.66
C VAL A 10 2.20 -44.04 1.99
N LEU A 11 3.43 -44.45 2.32
CA LEU A 11 4.54 -43.52 2.57
C LEU A 11 4.96 -42.73 1.32
N ALA A 12 4.93 -43.34 0.14
CA ALA A 12 5.19 -42.66 -1.13
C ALA A 12 4.08 -41.66 -1.52
N SER A 13 2.84 -41.88 -1.07
CA SER A 13 1.74 -40.93 -1.30
C SER A 13 1.85 -39.64 -0.48
N PHE A 14 2.63 -39.65 0.61
CA PHE A 14 2.95 -38.45 1.39
C PHE A 14 4.27 -37.76 0.97
N ALA A 15 5.14 -38.46 0.23
CA ALA A 15 6.42 -37.91 -0.23
C ALA A 15 6.31 -36.96 -1.44
N GLY A 16 5.12 -36.83 -2.04
CA GLY A 16 4.85 -35.99 -3.21
C GLY A 16 4.11 -34.68 -2.94
N VAL A 17 3.81 -34.35 -1.68
CA VAL A 17 3.03 -33.15 -1.36
C VAL A 17 3.98 -31.98 -1.08
N ALA A 18 4.08 -31.10 -2.07
CA ALA A 18 4.63 -29.75 -1.99
C ALA A 18 6.14 -29.65 -1.74
N SER A 19 6.92 -29.86 -2.79
CA SER A 19 8.03 -28.93 -3.07
C SER A 19 7.41 -27.61 -3.59
N ALA A 20 6.52 -26.98 -2.80
CA ALA A 20 6.13 -25.61 -3.02
C ALA A 20 7.43 -24.81 -2.88
N GLN A 21 7.92 -24.29 -3.99
CA GLN A 21 9.17 -23.54 -3.99
C GLN A 21 8.89 -22.20 -3.30
N THR A 22 8.86 -22.20 -1.96
CA THR A 22 8.76 -21.01 -1.12
C THR A 22 9.95 -20.14 -1.48
N SER A 23 9.69 -19.10 -2.27
CA SER A 23 10.70 -18.14 -2.66
C SER A 23 10.49 -16.87 -1.86
N VAL A 24 11.51 -16.51 -1.08
CA VAL A 24 11.61 -15.19 -0.48
C VAL A 24 12.43 -14.33 -1.44
N THR A 25 11.84 -13.23 -1.88
CA THR A 25 12.48 -12.25 -2.74
C THR A 25 12.84 -11.04 -1.90
N ALA A 26 14.14 -10.71 -1.84
CA ALA A 26 14.59 -9.38 -1.46
C ALA A 26 14.51 -8.46 -2.70
N TYR A 27 13.94 -7.27 -2.55
CA TYR A 27 13.77 -6.30 -3.63
C TYR A 27 13.95 -4.88 -3.11
N GLY A 28 14.20 -3.92 -3.99
CA GLY A 28 14.34 -2.54 -3.58
C GLY A 28 14.47 -1.59 -4.77
N VAL A 29 14.42 -0.30 -4.48
CA VAL A 29 14.66 0.81 -5.40
C VAL A 29 15.48 1.85 -4.67
N LEU A 30 16.55 2.33 -5.31
CA LEU A 30 17.28 3.52 -4.89
C LEU A 30 17.05 4.60 -5.94
N ASP A 31 16.37 5.66 -5.53
CA ASP A 31 16.10 6.85 -6.33
C ASP A 31 16.82 8.04 -5.70
N MET A 32 17.62 8.70 -6.52
CA MET A 32 18.47 9.83 -6.19
C MET A 32 18.27 10.92 -7.24
N ALA A 33 18.00 12.14 -6.79
CA ALA A 33 17.78 13.27 -7.66
C ALA A 33 18.63 14.47 -7.23
N LEU A 34 19.13 15.23 -8.21
CA LEU A 34 19.64 16.57 -7.97
C LEU A 34 18.48 17.55 -8.21
N GLN A 35 18.03 18.20 -7.15
CA GLN A 35 16.90 19.10 -7.17
C GLN A 35 17.35 20.55 -7.00
N ARG A 36 16.73 21.46 -7.76
CA ARG A 36 16.82 22.89 -7.55
C ARG A 36 15.40 23.44 -7.34
N GLU A 37 15.16 24.03 -6.18
CA GLU A 37 13.92 24.71 -5.82
C GLU A 37 14.16 26.21 -5.82
N ASP A 38 13.39 26.96 -6.61
CA ASP A 38 13.35 28.41 -6.53
C ASP A 38 12.08 28.83 -5.75
N ASN A 39 12.22 29.73 -4.77
CA ASN A 39 11.17 30.12 -3.81
C ASN A 39 10.65 28.97 -2.92
N GLY A 40 11.55 28.13 -2.41
CA GLY A 40 11.24 27.03 -1.49
C GLY A 40 10.84 27.49 -0.07
N ALA A 41 11.58 27.07 0.95
CA ALA A 41 11.26 27.37 2.36
C ALA A 41 11.34 28.86 2.76
N ALA A 42 11.91 29.72 1.91
CA ALA A 42 11.96 31.16 2.08
C ALA A 42 11.70 31.88 0.76
N VAL A 43 10.90 32.94 0.81
CA VAL A 43 10.59 33.81 -0.35
C VAL A 43 11.89 34.39 -0.91
N ASN A 44 12.09 34.32 -2.23
CA ASN A 44 13.31 34.74 -2.94
C ASN A 44 14.58 33.92 -2.62
N ALA A 45 14.46 32.70 -2.08
CA ALA A 45 15.58 31.81 -1.87
C ALA A 45 15.60 30.66 -2.89
N THR A 46 16.79 30.32 -3.36
CA THR A 46 17.06 29.11 -4.15
C THR A 46 17.71 28.06 -3.25
N LYS A 47 17.27 26.81 -3.35
CA LYS A 47 17.87 25.63 -2.73
C LYS A 47 18.32 24.68 -3.82
N THR A 48 19.56 24.22 -3.75
CA THR A 48 20.04 23.06 -4.51
C THR A 48 20.32 21.94 -3.53
N ALA A 49 19.76 20.76 -3.75
CA ALA A 49 19.91 19.62 -2.86
C ALA A 49 20.07 18.33 -3.65
N LEU A 50 20.87 17.42 -3.11
CA LEU A 50 20.75 16.02 -3.43
C LEU A 50 19.60 15.48 -2.58
N ASP A 51 18.64 14.81 -3.22
CA ASP A 51 17.44 14.31 -2.58
C ASP A 51 17.18 12.86 -2.99
N SER A 52 16.36 12.17 -2.21
CA SER A 52 16.02 10.77 -2.45
C SER A 52 14.53 10.56 -2.64
N GLY A 53 14.19 9.65 -3.56
CA GLY A 53 12.82 9.18 -3.71
C GLY A 53 11.87 10.17 -4.37
N ILE A 54 12.39 11.10 -5.17
CA ILE A 54 11.60 12.11 -5.89
C ILE A 54 10.62 11.46 -6.86
N GLN A 55 11.06 10.54 -7.71
CA GLN A 55 10.17 9.79 -8.61
C GLN A 55 9.53 8.60 -7.88
N SER A 56 10.31 7.89 -7.09
CA SER A 56 9.84 6.69 -6.41
C SER A 56 10.54 6.57 -5.07
N GLY A 57 9.77 6.69 -3.98
CA GLY A 57 10.33 6.64 -2.62
C GLY A 57 11.29 5.45 -2.45
N SER A 58 12.57 5.74 -2.18
CA SER A 58 13.63 4.74 -2.01
C SER A 58 13.26 3.72 -0.93
N ARG A 59 13.52 2.44 -1.21
CA ARG A 59 13.02 1.33 -0.38
C ARG A 59 13.84 0.06 -0.51
N LEU A 60 13.77 -0.75 0.53
CA LEU A 60 14.21 -2.14 0.56
C LEU A 60 13.07 -2.99 1.13
N GLY A 61 12.86 -4.19 0.62
CA GLY A 61 11.78 -5.04 1.06
C GLY A 61 12.05 -6.52 0.85
N PHE A 62 11.24 -7.30 1.55
CA PHE A 62 11.19 -8.76 1.48
C PHE A 62 9.75 -9.16 1.23
N LYS A 63 9.53 -10.04 0.27
CA LYS A 63 8.23 -10.63 0.02
C LYS A 63 8.38 -12.12 -0.22
N GLY A 64 7.35 -12.88 0.12
CA GLY A 64 7.32 -14.31 -0.17
C GLY A 64 5.90 -14.78 -0.42
N THR A 65 5.81 -15.89 -1.15
CA THR A 65 4.57 -16.60 -1.40
C THR A 65 4.82 -18.09 -1.26
N GLU A 66 3.95 -18.75 -0.51
CA GLU A 66 3.92 -20.19 -0.29
C GLU A 66 2.62 -20.73 -0.90
N ASP A 67 2.75 -21.68 -1.82
CA ASP A 67 1.60 -22.40 -2.37
C ASP A 67 1.12 -23.44 -1.34
N LEU A 68 -0.12 -23.28 -0.89
CA LEU A 68 -0.78 -24.17 0.07
C LEU A 68 -1.60 -25.27 -0.61
N GLY A 69 -1.59 -25.32 -1.95
CA GLY A 69 -2.32 -26.27 -2.78
C GLY A 69 -3.75 -25.80 -3.10
N GLY A 70 -4.34 -26.41 -4.13
CA GLY A 70 -5.75 -26.14 -4.51
C GLY A 70 -6.02 -24.68 -4.95
N GLY A 71 -4.97 -23.94 -5.35
CA GLY A 71 -5.06 -22.53 -5.71
C GLY A 71 -5.05 -21.58 -4.51
N LEU A 72 -4.85 -22.06 -3.29
CA LEU A 72 -4.65 -21.26 -2.08
C LEU A 72 -3.16 -20.94 -1.89
N ASN A 73 -2.84 -19.71 -1.49
CA ASN A 73 -1.49 -19.32 -1.10
C ASN A 73 -1.48 -18.51 0.19
N ALA A 74 -0.38 -18.60 0.93
CA ALA A 74 0.01 -17.65 1.95
C ALA A 74 1.11 -16.73 1.42
N HIS A 75 1.11 -15.47 1.83
CA HIS A 75 2.13 -14.52 1.43
C HIS A 75 2.41 -13.48 2.50
N PHE A 76 3.55 -12.80 2.37
CA PHE A 76 3.92 -11.69 3.24
C PHE A 76 4.67 -10.60 2.47
N VAL A 77 4.64 -9.39 3.02
CA VAL A 77 5.50 -8.28 2.60
C VAL A 77 5.99 -7.52 3.82
N LEU A 78 7.28 -7.26 3.85
CA LEU A 78 7.94 -6.32 4.76
C LEU A 78 8.73 -5.31 3.91
N GLU A 79 8.39 -4.02 3.96
CA GLU A 79 8.99 -2.98 3.12
C GLU A 79 9.37 -1.76 3.97
N MET A 80 10.66 -1.44 3.99
CA MET A 80 11.23 -0.25 4.62
C MET A 80 11.41 0.86 3.59
N GLY A 81 11.09 2.10 3.96
CA GLY A 81 11.49 3.27 3.19
C GLY A 81 12.75 3.89 3.78
N MET A 82 13.65 4.32 2.91
CA MET A 82 14.91 4.95 3.31
C MET A 82 15.19 6.17 2.45
N ASN A 83 15.75 7.21 3.04
CA ASN A 83 16.30 8.36 2.33
C ASN A 83 17.73 7.98 1.90
N ALA A 84 17.95 7.71 0.62
CA ALA A 84 19.22 7.17 0.15
C ALA A 84 20.39 8.18 0.20
N ASP A 85 20.08 9.48 0.30
CA ASP A 85 21.03 10.58 0.49
C ASP A 85 21.56 10.67 1.93
N THR A 86 20.76 10.29 2.93
CA THR A 86 21.08 10.45 4.37
C THR A 86 21.09 9.15 5.17
N GLY A 87 20.57 8.06 4.63
CA GLY A 87 20.39 6.77 5.30
C GLY A 87 19.24 6.74 6.32
N LEU A 88 18.45 7.81 6.46
CA LEU A 88 17.36 7.90 7.44
C LEU A 88 16.13 7.10 7.01
N SER A 89 15.35 6.61 7.97
CA SER A 89 14.02 6.05 7.69
C SER A 89 13.08 7.14 7.17
N SER A 90 12.44 6.87 6.04
CA SER A 90 11.52 7.83 5.40
C SER A 90 10.14 7.89 6.07
N GLN A 91 9.88 7.06 7.09
CA GLN A 91 8.57 6.96 7.76
C GLN A 91 8.68 7.22 9.26
N GLY A 92 9.45 8.23 9.65
CA GLY A 92 9.51 8.71 11.04
C GLY A 92 10.09 7.69 12.01
N GLY A 93 11.08 6.89 11.56
CA GLY A 93 11.73 5.87 12.37
C GLY A 93 11.03 4.51 12.41
N VAL A 94 9.88 4.35 11.74
CA VAL A 94 9.24 3.04 11.59
C VAL A 94 10.06 2.17 10.64
N LEU A 95 10.50 1.00 11.11
CA LEU A 95 11.35 0.09 10.34
C LEU A 95 10.71 -0.35 9.01
N PHE A 96 9.55 -1.00 9.07
CA PHE A 96 8.76 -1.38 7.88
C PHE A 96 7.64 -0.39 7.63
N GLY A 97 8.02 0.88 7.52
CA GLY A 97 7.10 2.00 7.45
C GLY A 97 6.25 2.06 6.18
N ARG A 98 6.63 1.34 5.11
CA ARG A 98 5.84 1.30 3.87
C ARG A 98 4.79 0.19 3.92
N GLN A 99 5.20 -1.06 4.11
CA GLN A 99 4.28 -2.19 4.21
C GLN A 99 4.80 -3.23 5.21
N ALA A 100 3.91 -3.81 5.99
CA ALA A 100 4.20 -4.91 6.90
C ALA A 100 2.93 -5.73 7.11
N PHE A 101 2.72 -6.77 6.30
CA PHE A 101 1.52 -7.58 6.36
C PHE A 101 1.76 -9.04 5.97
N VAL A 102 0.83 -9.89 6.38
CA VAL A 102 0.66 -11.27 5.90
C VAL A 102 -0.71 -11.40 5.26
N GLY A 103 -0.90 -12.40 4.40
CA GLY A 103 -2.18 -12.59 3.74
C GLY A 103 -2.38 -13.99 3.20
N LEU A 104 -3.64 -14.26 2.85
CA LEU A 104 -4.08 -15.45 2.13
C LEU A 104 -4.71 -15.03 0.81
N GLY A 105 -4.36 -15.73 -0.28
CA GLY A 105 -4.94 -15.53 -1.60
C GLY A 105 -5.49 -16.82 -2.18
N GLY A 106 -6.53 -16.73 -3.01
CA GLY A 106 -7.02 -17.87 -3.79
C GLY A 106 -8.21 -17.53 -4.68
N GLY A 107 -9.03 -18.53 -5.02
CA GLY A 107 -10.21 -18.34 -5.87
C GLY A 107 -11.23 -17.32 -5.33
N PHE A 108 -11.20 -17.04 -4.03
CA PHE A 108 -12.04 -16.04 -3.37
C PHE A 108 -11.51 -14.60 -3.47
N GLY A 109 -10.27 -14.38 -3.91
CA GLY A 109 -9.58 -13.09 -3.83
C GLY A 109 -8.42 -13.14 -2.83
N THR A 110 -8.14 -12.02 -2.19
CA THR A 110 -7.00 -11.86 -1.27
C THR A 110 -7.43 -11.18 0.02
N VAL A 111 -7.04 -11.72 1.17
CA VAL A 111 -7.19 -11.10 2.48
C VAL A 111 -5.81 -10.82 3.06
N ASN A 112 -5.55 -9.56 3.41
CA ASN A 112 -4.31 -9.11 4.04
C ASN A 112 -4.56 -8.56 5.43
N LEU A 113 -3.60 -8.80 6.32
CA LEU A 113 -3.60 -8.38 7.71
C LEU A 113 -2.28 -7.65 8.02
N GLY A 114 -2.35 -6.36 8.32
CA GLY A 114 -1.19 -5.57 8.75
C GLY A 114 -1.18 -4.14 8.23
N ARG A 115 0.01 -3.54 8.16
CA ARG A 115 0.23 -2.20 7.61
C ARG A 115 0.37 -2.28 6.09
N GLN A 116 -0.44 -1.52 5.37
CA GLN A 116 -0.43 -1.53 3.91
C GLN A 116 -1.03 -0.25 3.33
N TYR A 117 -0.93 -0.08 2.01
CA TYR A 117 -1.58 1.02 1.32
C TYR A 117 -3.11 1.00 1.48
N SER A 118 -3.70 2.18 1.58
CA SER A 118 -5.15 2.34 1.64
C SER A 118 -5.79 2.18 0.24
N PRO A 119 -7.04 1.70 0.15
CA PRO A 119 -7.73 1.58 -1.13
C PRO A 119 -7.82 2.88 -1.93
N ILE A 120 -8.00 4.02 -1.24
CA ILE A 120 -8.06 5.33 -1.90
C ILE A 120 -6.71 5.77 -2.47
N PHE A 121 -5.60 5.43 -1.79
CA PHE A 121 -4.28 5.68 -2.33
C PHE A 121 -4.06 4.91 -3.63
N LEU A 122 -4.30 3.59 -3.61
CA LEU A 122 -4.13 2.74 -4.79
C LEU A 122 -5.03 3.15 -5.96
N ALA A 123 -6.25 3.60 -5.68
CA ALA A 123 -7.15 4.12 -6.72
C ALA A 123 -6.61 5.42 -7.34
N THR A 124 -6.17 6.37 -6.51
CA THR A 124 -5.64 7.66 -6.99
C THR A 124 -4.34 7.45 -7.78
N ASP A 125 -3.45 6.61 -7.27
CA ASP A 125 -2.17 6.25 -7.89
C ASP A 125 -2.37 5.55 -9.25
N SER A 126 -3.42 4.72 -9.40
CA SER A 126 -3.68 3.99 -10.65
C SER A 126 -3.99 4.88 -11.87
N VAL A 127 -4.31 6.15 -11.63
CA VAL A 127 -4.57 7.16 -12.66
C VAL A 127 -3.59 8.33 -12.58
N ASP A 128 -2.56 8.23 -11.74
CA ASP A 128 -1.52 9.25 -11.63
C ASP A 128 -0.51 9.10 -12.78
N PRO A 129 -0.35 10.11 -13.66
CA PRO A 129 0.66 10.04 -14.71
C PRO A 129 2.10 10.06 -14.17
N PHE A 130 2.30 10.40 -12.89
CA PHE A 130 3.60 10.50 -12.23
C PHE A 130 3.90 9.35 -11.26
N ASP A 131 3.04 8.34 -11.13
CA ASP A 131 3.26 7.14 -10.29
C ASP A 131 3.59 7.51 -8.83
N ALA A 132 2.80 8.42 -8.25
CA ALA A 132 2.96 9.02 -6.93
C ALA A 132 4.22 9.89 -6.72
N GLY A 133 5.10 9.97 -7.71
CA GLY A 133 6.34 10.75 -7.70
C GLY A 133 6.21 12.17 -8.25
N ILE A 134 7.34 12.90 -8.19
CA ILE A 134 7.55 14.24 -8.72
C ILE A 134 6.59 15.29 -8.11
N ILE A 135 6.86 16.56 -8.38
CA ILE A 135 5.97 17.66 -8.08
C ILE A 135 4.63 17.44 -8.81
N GLY A 136 3.55 17.30 -8.05
CA GLY A 136 2.19 17.14 -8.57
C GLY A 136 1.66 15.70 -8.55
N GLY A 137 2.49 14.71 -8.26
CA GLY A 137 2.04 13.33 -8.07
C GLY A 137 1.21 13.14 -6.80
N THR A 138 0.53 12.01 -6.71
CA THR A 138 -0.44 11.69 -5.66
C THR A 138 0.19 11.57 -4.27
N ALA A 139 1.47 11.19 -4.16
CA ALA A 139 2.23 11.21 -2.91
C ALA A 139 3.20 12.41 -2.76
N GLY A 140 3.69 12.98 -3.86
CA GLY A 140 4.47 14.24 -3.85
C GLY A 140 5.69 14.21 -2.91
N VAL A 141 6.46 13.11 -2.95
CA VAL A 141 7.64 12.90 -2.09
C VAL A 141 8.69 13.98 -2.39
N GLY A 142 9.16 14.68 -1.36
CA GLY A 142 10.19 15.73 -1.49
C GLY A 142 9.67 17.17 -1.72
N THR A 143 8.35 17.40 -1.60
CA THR A 143 7.76 18.74 -1.72
C THR A 143 7.27 19.29 -0.39
N SER A 144 7.33 20.60 -0.20
CA SER A 144 6.81 21.32 0.98
C SER A 144 5.29 21.24 1.13
N THR A 145 4.56 20.78 0.11
CA THR A 145 3.09 20.74 0.07
C THR A 145 2.49 19.35 0.31
N GLY A 146 3.31 18.28 0.24
CA GLY A 146 2.81 16.91 0.17
C GLY A 146 2.00 16.63 -1.11
N GLY A 147 1.84 15.36 -1.48
CA GLY A 147 0.94 14.96 -2.57
C GLY A 147 -0.54 15.23 -2.29
N ILE A 148 -1.39 15.03 -3.30
CA ILE A 148 -2.81 15.39 -3.26
C ILE A 148 -3.55 14.77 -2.07
N LEU A 149 -3.23 13.54 -1.68
CA LEU A 149 -3.90 12.85 -0.57
C LEU A 149 -3.43 13.31 0.82
N THR A 150 -2.18 13.74 0.95
CA THR A 150 -1.71 14.43 2.17
C THR A 150 -2.37 15.79 2.35
N MET A 151 -2.64 16.49 1.23
CA MET A 151 -3.37 17.76 1.23
C MET A 151 -4.79 17.62 1.81
N PHE A 152 -5.42 16.45 1.62
CA PHE A 152 -6.76 16.19 2.13
C PHE A 152 -6.80 15.35 3.43
N GLY A 153 -5.65 15.06 4.03
CA GLY A 153 -5.58 14.40 5.34
C GLY A 153 -5.93 12.90 5.33
N THR A 154 -5.84 12.22 4.18
CA THR A 154 -5.99 10.76 4.12
C THR A 154 -4.66 10.04 4.22
N PRO A 155 -4.58 8.95 5.00
CA PRO A 155 -3.36 8.17 5.10
C PRO A 155 -3.10 7.38 3.81
N PHE A 156 -1.90 7.54 3.25
CA PHE A 156 -1.40 6.67 2.16
C PHE A 156 -1.39 5.19 2.57
N ARG A 157 -1.10 4.94 3.84
CA ARG A 157 -1.00 3.60 4.44
C ARG A 157 -1.65 3.61 5.80
N THR A 158 -2.36 2.54 6.11
CA THR A 158 -3.06 2.37 7.37
C THR A 158 -2.45 1.23 8.18
N ASN A 159 -2.38 1.40 9.50
CA ASN A 159 -1.98 0.34 10.43
C ASN A 159 -3.14 -0.61 10.71
N ASN A 160 -2.84 -1.76 11.30
CA ASN A 160 -3.86 -2.65 11.90
C ASN A 160 -5.02 -2.95 10.94
N THR A 161 -4.68 -3.15 9.66
CA THR A 161 -5.67 -3.19 8.59
C THR A 161 -5.99 -4.62 8.23
N ILE A 162 -7.29 -4.89 8.12
CA ILE A 162 -7.85 -6.06 7.46
C ILE A 162 -8.32 -5.57 6.10
N ASN A 163 -7.76 -6.10 5.02
CA ASN A 163 -8.14 -5.72 3.67
C ASN A 163 -8.51 -6.94 2.86
N TYR A 164 -9.68 -6.90 2.23
CA TYR A 164 -10.09 -7.88 1.24
C TYR A 164 -10.10 -7.24 -0.15
N THR A 165 -9.46 -7.90 -1.12
CA THR A 165 -9.45 -7.53 -2.52
C THR A 165 -10.02 -8.67 -3.36
N THR A 166 -10.93 -8.37 -4.29
CA THR A 166 -11.49 -9.38 -5.20
C THR A 166 -10.46 -9.84 -6.22
N ASN A 167 -10.68 -11.03 -6.79
CA ASN A 167 -10.06 -11.38 -8.07
C ASN A 167 -10.58 -10.46 -9.18
N ASN A 168 -9.92 -10.48 -10.35
CA ASN A 168 -10.45 -9.82 -11.54
C ASN A 168 -11.69 -10.58 -12.06
N LEU A 169 -12.81 -9.87 -12.19
CA LEU A 169 -14.10 -10.38 -12.62
C LEU A 169 -14.48 -9.73 -13.96
N GLY A 170 -13.81 -10.13 -15.03
CA GLY A 170 -14.09 -9.60 -16.38
C GLY A 170 -13.75 -8.12 -16.53
N GLY A 171 -12.63 -7.69 -15.92
CA GLY A 171 -12.18 -6.31 -15.88
C GLY A 171 -12.54 -5.57 -14.61
N PHE A 172 -13.51 -6.07 -13.82
CA PHE A 172 -13.86 -5.47 -12.54
C PHE A 172 -12.99 -6.02 -11.40
N SER A 173 -12.53 -5.14 -10.52
CA SER A 173 -11.93 -5.50 -9.24
C SER A 173 -12.33 -4.48 -8.16
N GLY A 174 -12.24 -4.88 -6.89
CA GLY A 174 -12.54 -3.98 -5.78
C GLY A 174 -11.81 -4.37 -4.50
N SER A 175 -11.70 -3.42 -3.58
CA SER A 175 -11.06 -3.59 -2.28
C SER A 175 -11.90 -2.97 -1.18
N VAL A 176 -11.97 -3.63 -0.02
CA VAL A 176 -12.50 -3.06 1.22
C VAL A 176 -11.48 -3.25 2.33
N ALA A 177 -11.20 -2.16 3.04
CA ALA A 177 -10.23 -2.10 4.13
C ALA A 177 -10.90 -1.60 5.41
N TYR A 178 -10.61 -2.26 6.52
CA TYR A 178 -10.98 -1.84 7.85
C TYR A 178 -9.73 -1.81 8.73
N SER A 179 -9.37 -0.63 9.23
CA SER A 179 -8.21 -0.41 10.08
C SER A 179 -8.66 -0.12 11.50
N LEU A 180 -8.17 -0.94 12.44
CA LEU A 180 -8.50 -0.81 13.85
C LEU A 180 -7.75 0.38 14.47
N GLY A 181 -8.48 1.24 15.19
CA GLY A 181 -7.89 2.37 15.93
C GLY A 181 -7.29 1.99 17.29
N GLU A 182 -7.53 0.74 17.74
CA GLU A 182 -6.94 0.14 18.95
C GLU A 182 -7.14 0.94 20.25
N GLN A 183 -8.30 1.58 20.41
CA GLN A 183 -8.67 2.31 21.62
C GLN A 183 -9.52 1.43 22.55
N ALA A 184 -9.06 1.25 23.79
CA ALA A 184 -9.80 0.48 24.79
C ALA A 184 -11.19 1.11 25.04
N GLY A 185 -12.25 0.31 24.95
CA GLY A 185 -13.62 0.78 25.15
C GLY A 185 -14.20 1.64 24.02
N ASN A 186 -13.49 1.84 22.91
CA ASN A 186 -13.98 2.62 21.77
C ASN A 186 -13.50 2.03 20.44
N ASN A 187 -14.44 1.60 19.59
CA ASN A 187 -14.15 1.00 18.28
C ASN A 187 -14.22 1.99 17.10
N VAL A 188 -14.41 3.27 17.37
CA VAL A 188 -14.51 4.35 16.38
C VAL A 188 -13.26 5.21 16.35
N ASN A 189 -12.72 5.59 17.52
CA ASN A 189 -11.57 6.47 17.61
C ASN A 189 -10.36 5.89 16.88
N GLY A 190 -9.78 6.64 15.94
CA GLY A 190 -8.62 6.23 15.17
C GLY A 190 -8.88 5.16 14.11
N ARG A 191 -10.13 4.75 13.91
CA ARG A 191 -10.50 3.78 12.89
C ARG A 191 -10.35 4.38 11.48
N ASN A 192 -9.96 3.56 10.52
CA ASN A 192 -10.05 3.92 9.10
C ASN A 192 -10.88 2.89 8.33
N ILE A 193 -11.74 3.35 7.41
CA ILE A 193 -12.50 2.50 6.50
C ILE A 193 -12.25 2.98 5.07
N GLY A 194 -11.78 2.09 4.20
CA GLY A 194 -11.54 2.35 2.80
C GLY A 194 -12.30 1.39 1.90
N VAL A 195 -12.81 1.90 0.78
CA VAL A 195 -13.38 1.07 -0.29
C VAL A 195 -12.90 1.60 -1.64
N SER A 196 -12.63 0.71 -2.59
CA SER A 196 -12.37 1.07 -3.97
C SER A 196 -12.97 0.06 -4.93
N GLY A 197 -13.26 0.52 -6.14
CA GLY A 197 -13.68 -0.30 -7.27
C GLY A 197 -13.02 0.21 -8.55
N THR A 198 -12.56 -0.71 -9.38
CA THR A 198 -11.88 -0.41 -10.64
C THR A 198 -12.46 -1.28 -11.74
N TYR A 199 -12.70 -0.69 -12.90
CA TYR A 199 -12.89 -1.40 -14.15
C TYR A 199 -11.69 -1.14 -15.05
N ALA A 200 -11.00 -2.19 -15.48
CA ALA A 200 -9.89 -2.12 -16.41
C ALA A 200 -10.08 -3.19 -17.51
N ASN A 201 -10.29 -2.74 -18.74
CA ASN A 201 -10.43 -3.62 -19.89
C ASN A 201 -10.01 -2.92 -21.18
N GLY A 202 -9.07 -3.52 -21.91
CA GLY A 202 -8.50 -2.92 -23.12
C GLY A 202 -7.84 -1.56 -22.82
N PRO A 203 -8.20 -0.48 -23.53
CA PRO A 203 -7.59 0.83 -23.34
C PRO A 203 -8.15 1.62 -22.15
N ILE A 204 -9.22 1.14 -21.50
CA ILE A 204 -9.94 1.89 -20.48
C ILE A 204 -9.55 1.41 -19.08
N LEU A 205 -9.28 2.36 -18.19
CA LEU A 205 -9.33 2.17 -16.75
C LEU A 205 -10.26 3.23 -16.15
N VAL A 206 -11.18 2.84 -15.29
CA VAL A 206 -11.99 3.75 -14.48
C VAL A 206 -11.96 3.25 -13.06
N THR A 207 -11.71 4.14 -12.10
CA THR A 207 -11.64 3.80 -10.69
C THR A 207 -12.39 4.81 -9.85
N ALA A 208 -12.98 4.32 -8.76
CA ALA A 208 -13.57 5.14 -7.73
C ALA A 208 -13.15 4.60 -6.36
N ALA A 209 -12.97 5.50 -5.41
CA ALA A 209 -12.65 5.12 -4.04
C ALA A 209 -13.28 6.08 -3.04
N TYR A 210 -13.46 5.58 -1.83
CA TYR A 210 -13.91 6.36 -0.70
C TYR A 210 -13.11 5.95 0.54
N ASN A 211 -12.74 6.94 1.35
CA ASN A 211 -12.10 6.73 2.62
C ASN A 211 -12.76 7.56 3.72
N LYS A 212 -12.91 6.94 4.89
CA LYS A 212 -13.30 7.61 6.13
C LYS A 212 -12.25 7.32 7.19
N ALA A 213 -11.59 8.37 7.67
CA ALA A 213 -10.67 8.31 8.80
C ALA A 213 -11.32 8.96 10.02
N ASP A 214 -11.66 8.16 11.03
CA ASP A 214 -12.15 8.65 12.31
C ASP A 214 -10.97 9.15 13.16
N THR A 215 -11.13 10.30 13.79
CA THR A 215 -10.07 10.93 14.57
C THR A 215 -9.92 10.30 15.95
N ILE A 216 -8.75 10.42 16.57
CA ILE A 216 -8.59 10.13 18.00
C ILE A 216 -8.72 11.47 18.74
N PRO A 217 -9.74 11.65 19.60
CA PRO A 217 -9.88 12.87 20.38
C PRO A 217 -8.66 13.09 21.29
N ALA A 218 -8.26 14.36 21.47
CA ALA A 218 -7.13 14.75 22.32
C ALA A 218 -7.18 14.16 23.75
N ALA A 219 -8.39 14.04 24.29
CA ALA A 219 -8.65 13.45 25.61
C ALA A 219 -8.29 11.95 25.68
N ALA A 220 -8.30 11.22 24.56
CA ALA A 220 -7.90 9.82 24.50
C ALA A 220 -6.38 9.63 24.32
N THR A 221 -5.65 10.68 23.90
CA THR A 221 -4.18 10.66 23.72
C THR A 221 -3.40 11.32 24.84
N GLY A 222 -4.07 11.91 25.85
CA GLY A 222 -3.41 12.64 26.94
C GLY A 222 -2.74 13.94 26.48
N THR A 223 -3.11 14.47 25.31
CA THR A 223 -2.55 15.69 24.72
C THR A 223 -3.52 16.86 24.85
N THR A 224 -3.01 18.08 25.06
CA THR A 224 -3.81 19.31 25.24
C THR A 224 -4.16 20.03 23.94
N ALA A 225 -3.71 19.52 22.79
CA ALA A 225 -3.98 20.13 21.50
C ALA A 225 -5.39 19.77 21.02
N ALA A 226 -6.18 20.76 20.58
CA ALA A 226 -7.49 20.54 19.97
C ALA A 226 -7.31 19.70 18.68
N VAL A 227 -7.67 18.42 18.74
CA VAL A 227 -7.74 17.56 17.56
C VAL A 227 -9.17 17.66 17.00
N PRO A 228 -9.36 17.91 15.69
CA PRO A 228 -10.68 17.94 15.06
C PRO A 228 -11.49 16.69 15.42
N VAL A 229 -12.71 16.89 15.92
CA VAL A 229 -13.54 15.81 16.48
C VAL A 229 -14.20 14.96 15.38
N ASP A 230 -14.31 15.52 14.18
CA ASP A 230 -15.00 14.89 13.06
C ASP A 230 -14.07 14.01 12.24
N ALA A 231 -14.66 12.95 11.69
CA ALA A 231 -13.97 12.07 10.77
C ALA A 231 -13.71 12.76 9.42
N THR A 232 -12.50 12.59 8.88
CA THR A 232 -12.16 12.99 7.52
C THR A 232 -12.81 12.01 6.54
N LYS A 233 -13.50 12.54 5.52
CA LYS A 233 -14.14 11.75 4.45
C LYS A 233 -13.64 12.25 3.11
N ILE A 234 -13.21 11.33 2.26
CA ILE A 234 -12.78 11.66 0.89
C ILE A 234 -13.39 10.65 -0.07
N GLY A 235 -13.97 11.16 -1.16
CA GLY A 235 -14.27 10.40 -2.35
C GLY A 235 -13.30 10.76 -3.48
N PHE A 236 -12.98 9.77 -4.31
CA PHE A 236 -12.15 9.91 -5.48
C PHE A 236 -12.81 9.19 -6.66
N VAL A 237 -12.73 9.79 -7.85
CA VAL A 237 -13.07 9.15 -9.12
C VAL A 237 -12.02 9.59 -10.14
N GLY A 238 -11.50 8.65 -10.91
CA GLY A 238 -10.54 8.91 -11.97
C GLY A 238 -10.60 7.84 -13.04
N GLY A 239 -9.91 8.08 -14.15
CA GLY A 239 -9.79 7.08 -15.20
C GLY A 239 -8.72 7.43 -16.21
N THR A 240 -8.30 6.43 -16.98
CA THR A 240 -7.34 6.62 -18.06
C THR A 240 -7.86 6.02 -19.36
N PHE A 241 -7.39 6.57 -20.48
CA PHE A 241 -7.59 5.99 -21.80
C PHE A 241 -6.26 5.90 -22.55
N ASP A 242 -5.89 4.69 -22.96
CA ASP A 242 -4.67 4.40 -23.71
C ASP A 242 -4.94 4.38 -25.23
N PHE A 243 -4.55 5.46 -25.91
CA PHE A 243 -4.59 5.58 -27.38
C PHE A 243 -3.40 4.89 -28.07
N LYS A 244 -2.57 4.13 -27.35
CA LYS A 244 -1.32 3.47 -27.77
C LYS A 244 -0.14 4.40 -28.06
N VAL A 245 -0.42 5.60 -28.59
CA VAL A 245 0.60 6.64 -28.83
C VAL A 245 0.64 7.69 -27.73
N VAL A 246 -0.46 7.83 -26.99
CA VAL A 246 -0.61 8.74 -25.85
C VAL A 246 -1.61 8.11 -24.87
N LYS A 247 -1.41 8.37 -23.58
CA LYS A 247 -2.34 7.96 -22.52
C LYS A 247 -2.91 9.21 -21.85
N ALA A 248 -4.23 9.34 -21.86
CA ALA A 248 -4.93 10.35 -21.07
C ALA A 248 -5.13 9.80 -19.65
N ALA A 249 -4.91 10.64 -18.64
CA ALA A 249 -5.01 10.31 -17.22
C ALA A 249 -5.59 11.51 -16.47
#